data_AF-A0A345Y0R0-F1
#
_entry.id   AF-A0A345Y0R0-F1
#
_cell.length_a   1.000
_cell.length_b   1.000
_cell.length_c   1.000
_cell.angle_alpha   90.00
_cell.angle_beta   90.00
_cell.angle_gamma   90.00
#
_symmetry.space_group_name_H-M   'P 1'
#
loop_
_entity.id
_entity.type
_entity.pdbx_description
1 polymer ?
#
loop_
_entity_poly.entity_id
_entity_poly.type
_entity_poly.pdbx_seq_one_letter_code
_entity_poly.pdbx_strand_id
1 'polypeptide(L)'
;MTWPPVAQTGDGNAWVTGACWLYCRREGVRVLWVGSVRTPGATGDVYACGPCIAELDRMVREESYGRDPAGAAGTTTCEHRRLAKRGGKTHCRDCERQLYL
;
A
#
# COMPACT_ATOMS: atom_id res chain seq x y z
N MET A 1 2.33 -12.79 6.02
CA MET A 1 1.70 -11.99 7.09
C MET A 1 0.35 -11.53 6.58
N THR A 2 -0.73 -11.66 7.37
CA THR A 2 -2.05 -11.15 6.94
C THR A 2 -2.17 -9.69 7.36
N TRP A 3 -2.51 -8.80 6.44
CA TRP A 3 -2.73 -7.39 6.76
C TRP A 3 -4.10 -7.22 7.41
N PRO A 4 -4.23 -6.47 8.52
CA PRO A 4 -5.49 -6.33 9.24
C PRO A 4 -6.58 -5.62 8.42
N PRO A 5 -7.86 -5.80 8.76
CA PRO A 5 -8.92 -5.00 8.15
C PRO A 5 -8.73 -3.51 8.48
N VAL A 6 -9.11 -2.65 7.54
CA VAL A 6 -9.15 -1.20 7.77
C VAL A 6 -10.21 -0.84 8.82
N ALA A 7 -9.98 0.22 9.58
CA ALA A 7 -10.90 0.69 10.61
C ALA A 7 -12.30 1.01 10.04
N GLN A 8 -13.34 0.59 10.76
CA GLN A 8 -14.76 0.75 10.40
C GLN A 8 -15.54 1.37 11.56
N THR A 9 -16.60 2.12 11.29
CA THR A 9 -17.44 2.63 12.39
C THR A 9 -18.10 1.46 13.12
N GLY A 10 -17.87 1.34 14.42
CA GLY A 10 -18.39 0.24 15.25
C GLY A 10 -17.40 -0.89 15.51
N ASP A 11 -16.16 -0.77 15.06
CA ASP A 11 -15.06 -1.72 15.30
C ASP A 11 -14.40 -1.62 16.69
N GLY A 12 -15.01 -0.86 17.61
CA GLY A 12 -14.46 -0.58 18.93
C GLY A 12 -13.46 0.58 19.00
N ASN A 13 -13.08 1.19 17.87
CA ASN A 13 -12.26 2.39 17.88
C ASN A 13 -13.04 3.61 18.40
N ALA A 14 -12.31 4.57 18.97
CA ALA A 14 -12.85 5.80 19.56
C ALA A 14 -13.22 6.85 18.48
N TRP A 15 -14.19 6.51 17.62
CA TRP A 15 -14.74 7.44 16.64
C TRP A 15 -15.42 8.63 17.35
N VAL A 16 -15.21 9.85 16.86
CA VAL A 16 -15.85 11.08 17.33
C VAL A 16 -16.58 11.78 16.19
N THR A 17 -17.47 12.73 16.48
CA THR A 17 -18.09 13.57 15.44
C THR A 17 -17.24 14.81 15.24
N GLY A 18 -16.84 15.09 14.00
CA GLY A 18 -15.95 16.22 13.70
C GLY A 18 -15.75 16.46 12.21
N ALA A 19 -14.69 17.19 11.88
CA ALA A 19 -14.28 17.45 10.51
C ALA A 19 -13.27 16.41 10.02
N CYS A 20 -13.44 15.92 8.80
CA CYS A 20 -12.45 15.09 8.13
C CYS A 20 -11.34 15.98 7.57
N TRP A 21 -10.11 15.80 8.01
CA TRP A 21 -8.97 16.63 7.59
C TRP A 21 -8.33 16.14 6.29
N LEU A 22 -8.64 14.91 5.86
CA LEU A 22 -8.23 14.36 4.57
C LEU A 22 -9.07 14.93 3.42
N TYR A 23 -9.05 14.25 2.27
CA TYR A 23 -9.49 14.74 0.98
C TYR A 23 -10.95 15.25 0.91
N CYS A 24 -11.89 14.62 1.64
CA CYS A 24 -13.31 14.99 1.50
C CYS A 24 -13.74 16.23 2.28
N ARG A 25 -12.95 16.67 3.28
CA ARG A 25 -13.17 17.91 4.06
C ARG A 25 -14.57 18.09 4.69
N ARG A 26 -15.38 17.03 4.77
CA ARG A 26 -16.75 17.07 5.33
C ARG A 26 -16.72 17.31 6.84
N GLU A 27 -17.70 18.06 7.32
CA GLU A 27 -17.95 18.32 8.74
C GLU A 27 -19.13 17.50 9.27
N GLY A 28 -19.24 17.38 10.60
CA GLY A 28 -20.35 16.66 11.25
C GLY A 28 -20.35 15.15 10.99
N VAL A 29 -19.24 14.57 10.52
CA VAL A 29 -19.12 13.14 10.20
C VAL A 29 -18.38 12.38 11.31
N ARG A 30 -18.57 11.06 11.35
CA ARG A 30 -17.79 10.19 12.23
C ARG A 30 -16.34 10.14 11.73
N VAL A 31 -15.41 10.56 12.57
CA VAL A 31 -13.97 10.62 12.30
C VAL A 31 -13.18 9.88 13.37
N LEU A 32 -12.04 9.31 12.97
CA LEU A 32 -11.08 8.65 13.83
C LEU A 32 -9.74 9.39 13.77
N TRP A 33 -9.02 9.44 14.90
CA TRP A 33 -7.66 9.97 14.95
C TRP A 33 -6.72 9.10 14.10
N VAL A 34 -6.01 9.73 13.16
CA VAL A 34 -5.08 9.07 12.24
C VAL A 34 -3.63 9.27 12.70
N GLY A 35 -3.33 10.39 13.34
CA GLY A 35 -2.00 10.74 13.80
C GLY A 35 -1.85 12.25 14.00
N SER A 36 -0.69 12.69 14.48
CA SER A 36 -0.39 14.11 14.68
C SER A 36 0.44 14.68 13.52
N VAL A 37 0.17 15.92 13.14
CA VAL A 37 0.91 16.69 12.14
C VAL A 37 1.57 17.90 12.79
N ARG A 38 2.79 18.21 12.34
CA ARG A 38 3.51 19.43 12.72
C ARG A 38 3.57 20.38 11.54
N THR A 39 3.21 21.63 11.78
CA THR A 39 3.38 22.74 10.84
C THR A 39 4.27 23.79 11.49
N PRO A 40 4.85 24.74 10.71
CA PRO A 40 5.54 25.87 11.30
C PRO A 40 4.61 26.60 12.29
N GLY A 41 4.98 26.59 13.57
CA GLY A 41 4.25 27.27 14.64
C GLY A 41 3.09 26.50 15.28
N ALA A 42 2.75 25.28 14.83
CA ALA A 42 1.66 24.52 15.44
C ALA A 42 1.81 22.99 15.33
N THR A 43 1.18 22.29 16.26
CA THR A 43 0.92 20.85 16.15
C THR A 43 -0.59 20.64 16.19
N GLY A 44 -1.09 19.75 15.35
CA GLY A 44 -2.50 19.40 15.30
C GLY A 44 -2.69 17.90 15.12
N ASP A 45 -3.86 17.41 15.52
CA ASP A 45 -4.24 16.02 15.34
C ASP A 45 -5.11 15.87 14.09
N VAL A 46 -4.73 14.93 13.23
CA VAL A 46 -5.43 14.61 11.99
C VAL A 46 -6.54 13.63 12.29
N TYR A 47 -7.78 14.02 12.01
CA TYR A 47 -8.96 13.17 12.10
C TYR A 47 -9.53 12.88 10.72
N ALA A 48 -9.98 11.64 10.46
CA ALA A 48 -10.48 11.24 9.15
C ALA A 48 -11.73 10.36 9.24
N CYS A 49 -12.64 10.50 8.26
CA CYS A 49 -13.82 9.65 8.16
C CYS A 49 -13.50 8.29 7.53
N GLY A 50 -14.35 7.29 7.79
CA GLY A 50 -14.17 5.90 7.32
C GLY A 50 -13.82 5.77 5.83
N PRO A 51 -14.56 6.40 4.89
CA PRO A 51 -14.24 6.33 3.47
C PRO A 51 -12.84 6.88 3.14
N CYS A 52 -12.40 7.95 3.80
CA CYS A 52 -11.06 8.50 3.57
C CYS A 52 -9.95 7.64 4.20
N ILE A 53 -10.23 6.95 5.32
CA ILE A 53 -9.28 6.00 5.92
C ILE A 53 -9.13 4.76 5.04
N ALA A 54 -10.23 4.26 4.45
CA ALA A 54 -10.19 3.16 3.49
C ALA A 54 -9.31 3.48 2.27
N GLU A 55 -9.44 4.70 1.74
CA GLU A 55 -8.61 5.14 0.63
C GLU A 55 -7.14 5.32 1.03
N LEU A 56 -6.87 5.88 2.21
CA LEU A 56 -5.50 5.99 2.74
C LEU A 56 -4.85 4.62 2.94
N ASP A 57 -5.58 3.64 3.50
CA ASP A 57 -5.11 2.25 3.66
C ASP A 57 -4.80 1.61 2.30
N ARG A 58 -5.63 1.85 1.27
CA ARG A 58 -5.35 1.40 -0.11
C ARG A 58 -4.02 1.96 -0.62
N MET A 59 -3.79 3.27 -0.48
CA MET A 59 -2.54 3.91 -0.91
C MET A 59 -1.32 3.36 -0.15
N VAL A 60 -1.43 3.17 1.16
CA VAL A 60 -0.35 2.62 1.99
C VAL A 60 -0.02 1.18 1.59
N ARG A 61 -1.04 0.37 1.27
CA ARG A 61 -0.83 -1.00 0.77
C ARG A 61 -0.09 -0.98 -0.56
N GLU A 62 -0.50 -0.15 -1.52
CA GLU A 62 0.15 -0.04 -2.84
C GLU A 62 1.62 0.35 -2.72
N GLU A 63 1.94 1.35 -1.90
CA GLU A 63 3.32 1.76 -1.61
C GLU A 63 4.11 0.62 -0.95
N SER A 64 3.50 -0.13 -0.03
CA SER A 64 4.16 -1.25 0.65
C SER A 64 4.47 -2.40 -0.30
N TYR A 65 3.55 -2.74 -1.20
CA TYR A 65 3.78 -3.75 -2.23
C TYR A 65 4.85 -3.35 -3.25
N GLY A 66 4.96 -2.06 -3.58
CA GLY A 66 6.03 -1.55 -4.44
C GLY A 66 7.41 -1.55 -3.76
N ARG A 67 7.45 -1.52 -2.42
CA ARG A 67 8.68 -1.51 -1.62
C ARG A 67 9.15 -2.88 -1.15
N ASP A 68 8.34 -3.93 -1.30
CA ASP A 68 8.75 -5.29 -0.96
C ASP A 68 9.90 -5.73 -1.90
N PRO A 69 11.13 -5.94 -1.38
CA PRO A 69 12.22 -6.48 -2.21
C PRO A 69 11.94 -7.92 -2.67
N ALA A 70 10.95 -8.59 -2.07
CA ALA A 70 10.46 -9.89 -2.49
C ALA A 70 9.49 -9.84 -3.70
N GLY A 71 8.95 -8.66 -4.04
CA GLY A 71 8.12 -8.44 -5.22
C GLY A 71 8.91 -8.11 -6.49
N ALA A 72 10.22 -7.86 -6.37
CA ALA A 72 11.12 -7.59 -7.49
C ALA A 72 11.48 -8.82 -8.34
N ALA A 73 10.76 -9.93 -8.21
CA ALA A 73 10.87 -11.08 -9.11
C ALA A 73 9.85 -11.07 -10.27
N GLY A 74 8.92 -10.11 -10.30
CA GLY A 74 7.78 -10.15 -11.23
C GLY A 74 7.93 -9.43 -12.56
N THR A 75 8.66 -8.31 -12.63
CA THR A 75 8.58 -7.43 -13.81
C THR A 75 9.88 -6.68 -14.13
N THR A 76 11.04 -7.32 -13.95
CA THR A 76 12.20 -6.87 -14.71
C THR A 76 12.00 -7.38 -16.13
N THR A 77 11.88 -6.48 -17.11
CA THR A 77 11.96 -6.85 -18.54
C THR A 77 13.29 -7.57 -18.74
N CYS A 78 13.26 -8.88 -18.75
CA CYS A 78 14.47 -9.66 -18.95
C CYS A 78 14.73 -9.68 -20.45
N GLU A 79 15.82 -9.05 -20.88
CA GLU A 79 16.28 -9.10 -22.28
C GLU A 79 16.72 -10.52 -22.72
N HIS A 80 16.68 -11.49 -21.80
CA HIS A 80 16.99 -12.90 -22.05
C HIS A 80 18.37 -13.13 -22.72
N ARG A 81 19.34 -12.26 -22.43
CA ARG A 81 20.68 -12.32 -23.05
C ARG A 81 21.55 -13.44 -22.49
N ARG A 82 21.35 -13.84 -21.23
CA ARG A 82 22.11 -14.94 -20.60
C ARG A 82 21.30 -16.23 -20.57
N LEU A 83 21.54 -17.10 -21.54
CA LEU A 83 20.86 -18.39 -21.69
C LEU A 83 21.72 -19.55 -21.16
N ALA A 84 21.05 -20.58 -20.66
CA ALA A 84 21.64 -21.88 -20.32
C ALA A 84 20.77 -23.00 -20.89
N LYS A 85 21.40 -24.10 -21.32
CA LYS A 85 20.69 -25.34 -21.61
C LYS A 85 20.62 -26.21 -20.36
N ARG A 86 19.42 -26.63 -19.97
CA ARG A 86 19.17 -27.64 -18.93
C ARG A 86 18.22 -28.70 -19.51
N GLY A 87 18.64 -29.97 -19.53
CA GLY A 87 17.81 -31.07 -20.01
C GLY A 87 17.26 -30.89 -21.43
N GLY A 88 18.04 -30.27 -22.33
CA GLY A 88 17.61 -29.98 -23.71
C GLY A 88 16.77 -28.72 -23.90
N LYS A 89 16.34 -28.06 -22.81
CA LYS A 89 15.54 -26.82 -22.84
C LYS A 89 16.42 -25.61 -22.60
N THR A 90 16.11 -24.50 -23.27
CA THR A 90 16.79 -23.22 -23.08
C THR A 90 16.09 -22.43 -21.96
N HIS A 91 16.82 -22.07 -20.92
CA HIS A 91 16.34 -21.25 -19.82
C HIS A 91 17.17 -19.97 -19.72
N CYS A 92 16.55 -18.86 -19.33
CA CYS A 92 17.28 -17.67 -18.92
C CYS A 92 17.94 -17.91 -17.55
N ARG A 93 19.21 -17.55 -17.39
CA ARG A 93 19.92 -17.68 -16.10
C ARG A 93 19.46 -16.64 -15.07
N ASP A 94 18.89 -15.53 -15.54
CA ASP A 94 18.59 -14.38 -14.69
C ASP A 94 17.14 -14.41 -14.17
N CYS A 95 16.18 -14.91 -14.96
CA CYS A 95 14.77 -15.03 -14.56
C CYS A 95 14.23 -16.47 -14.57
N GLU A 96 15.08 -17.46 -14.83
CA GLU A 96 14.79 -18.91 -14.85
C GLU A 96 13.69 -19.40 -15.82
N ARG A 97 13.05 -18.48 -16.56
CA ARG A 97 12.01 -18.78 -17.52
C ARG A 97 12.55 -19.60 -18.71
N GLN A 98 11.79 -20.62 -19.11
CA GLN A 98 12.07 -21.39 -20.32
C GLN A 98 11.74 -20.55 -21.55
N LEU A 99 12.66 -20.49 -22.50
CA LEU A 99 12.48 -19.85 -23.80
C LEU A 99 12.36 -20.93 -24.87
N TYR A 100 11.33 -20.80 -25.69
CA TYR A 100 11.16 -21.58 -26.90
C TYR A 100 11.78 -20.75 -28.03
N LEU A 101 12.98 -21.14 -28.43
CA LEU A 101 13.67 -20.63 -29.62
C LEU A 101 13.38 -21.57 -30.79
#